data_AF-A0A267MN76-F1
#
_entry.id   AF-A0A267MN76-F1
#
_cell.length_a   1.000
_cell.length_b   1.000
_cell.length_c   1.000
_cell.angle_alpha   90.00
_cell.angle_beta   90.00
_cell.angle_gamma   90.00
#
_symmetry.space_group_name_H-M   'P 1'
#
loop_
_entity.id
_entity.type
_entity.pdbx_description
1 polymer ?
#
loop_
_entity_poly.entity_id
_entity_poly.type
_entity_poly.pdbx_seq_one_letter_code
_entity_poly.pdbx_strand_id
1 'polypeptide(L)'
;MKKFMGLCVIIIFIVTNTFFASGQVQIPATVKVGIIFGSNEIDNIKLEGDSKITIVKDGNIIDEGSIFILKKDTGNTLKVTNKNGNEILKYDVKKDKISFKGEKIIKVNGQSYRGNIIVDRYYNSDLTIINELEIDEYLYGVLPKEISGSWPMEAQKAQAVAARNFTLVKLGSHRGLGFDLCDTTHCQVYGGFSVENSQSNRAIDETKDQTLTYNREPISAYYHSNSGGKTENMENVWSAKVEYIRSVEDPYSIGAPNDSWEKVYSKNEIEDILNNGENYVGELKSIKIKTRAESGRVTELEIIGDKDEIILQKDKIRKVFGYNNIKSTWFNIKHDGDMNKIALQQPYEDPKNVNMEKVYVISDEKTVKVKDELYIYNGETKGKVDFQNVSGDYLFVGRGWGHGLGMSQWGAKKMAEEGFSYEEILMFYYKNTLLER
;
A
#
# COMPACT_ATOMS: atom_id res chain seq x y z
N MET A 1 44.49 -41.68 -16.87
CA MET A 1 43.25 -40.96 -17.24
C MET A 1 43.21 -39.65 -16.48
N LYS A 2 43.65 -38.56 -17.13
CA LYS A 2 43.65 -37.20 -16.56
C LYS A 2 42.27 -36.59 -16.77
N LYS A 3 41.58 -36.22 -15.69
CA LYS A 3 40.28 -35.50 -15.74
C LYS A 3 40.55 -34.05 -16.15
N PHE A 4 40.03 -33.67 -17.31
CA PHE A 4 39.94 -32.29 -17.78
C PHE A 4 38.93 -31.54 -16.92
N MET A 5 39.37 -30.45 -16.27
CA MET A 5 38.54 -29.49 -15.57
C MET A 5 38.24 -28.35 -16.54
N GLY A 6 37.03 -28.34 -17.10
CA GLY A 6 36.57 -27.30 -18.03
C GLY A 6 36.24 -26.02 -17.27
N LEU A 7 37.04 -24.98 -17.51
CA LEU A 7 36.82 -23.62 -17.03
C LEU A 7 35.71 -22.98 -17.88
N CYS A 8 34.50 -22.85 -17.35
CA CYS A 8 33.43 -22.07 -17.99
C CYS A 8 33.73 -20.58 -17.83
N VAL A 9 34.26 -19.96 -18.88
CA VAL A 9 34.35 -18.51 -19.03
C VAL A 9 32.96 -17.98 -19.36
N ILE A 10 32.27 -17.40 -18.36
CA ILE A 10 31.04 -16.65 -18.57
C ILE A 10 31.44 -15.29 -19.16
N ILE A 11 31.30 -15.14 -20.47
CA ILE A 11 31.41 -13.86 -21.17
C ILE A 11 30.18 -13.04 -20.80
N ILE A 12 30.34 -12.11 -19.86
CA ILE A 12 29.34 -11.07 -19.57
C ILE A 12 29.36 -10.09 -20.74
N PHE A 13 28.35 -10.16 -21.61
CA PHE A 13 28.07 -9.10 -22.57
C PHE A 13 27.59 -7.86 -21.79
N ILE A 14 28.50 -6.93 -21.54
CA ILE A 14 28.15 -5.57 -21.16
C ILE A 14 27.65 -4.89 -22.43
N VAL A 15 26.33 -4.88 -22.62
CA VAL A 15 25.70 -4.01 -23.62
C VAL A 15 25.66 -2.61 -23.03
N THR A 16 26.69 -1.81 -23.31
CA THR A 16 26.64 -0.36 -23.14
C THR A 16 25.75 0.22 -24.23
N ASN A 17 24.43 0.22 -24.02
CA ASN A 17 23.53 1.02 -24.83
C ASN A 17 23.51 2.45 -24.27
N THR A 18 24.46 3.26 -24.70
CA THR A 18 24.31 4.71 -24.70
C THR A 18 23.41 5.10 -25.88
N PHE A 19 22.10 5.03 -25.66
CA PHE A 19 21.13 5.80 -26.45
C PHE A 19 20.61 6.91 -25.54
N PHE A 20 21.17 8.12 -25.67
CA PHE A 20 20.48 9.32 -25.21
C PHE A 20 19.37 9.62 -26.24
N ALA A 21 18.26 8.90 -26.14
CA ALA A 21 17.04 9.31 -26.79
C ALA A 21 16.49 10.54 -26.06
N SER A 22 16.26 11.62 -26.79
CA SER A 22 15.58 12.84 -26.32
C SER A 22 14.07 12.63 -26.19
N GLY A 23 13.64 11.49 -25.65
CA GLY A 23 12.22 11.18 -25.51
C GLY A 23 11.63 11.86 -24.28
N GLN A 24 10.51 12.56 -24.44
CA GLN A 24 9.61 12.85 -23.32
C GLN A 24 9.03 11.53 -22.79
N VAL A 25 8.65 11.50 -21.51
CA VAL A 25 7.94 10.37 -20.91
C VAL A 25 6.69 10.07 -21.74
N GLN A 26 6.61 8.86 -22.30
CA GLN A 26 5.44 8.45 -23.06
C GLN A 26 4.38 7.87 -22.13
N ILE A 27 3.36 8.67 -21.83
CA ILE A 27 2.17 8.21 -21.10
C ILE A 27 1.26 7.46 -22.10
N PRO A 28 0.88 6.19 -21.85
CA PRO A 28 -0.04 5.49 -22.73
C PRO A 28 -1.42 6.12 -22.67
N ALA A 29 -2.13 6.11 -23.79
CA ALA A 29 -3.48 6.65 -23.87
C ALA A 29 -4.46 5.94 -22.94
N THR A 30 -4.29 4.62 -22.75
CA THR A 30 -5.13 3.81 -21.87
C THR A 30 -4.31 2.84 -21.04
N VAL A 31 -4.89 2.39 -19.93
CA VAL A 31 -4.38 1.32 -19.06
C VAL A 31 -5.38 0.18 -18.99
N LYS A 32 -4.89 -1.05 -18.84
CA LYS A 32 -5.73 -2.24 -18.63
C LYS A 32 -5.64 -2.74 -17.21
N VAL A 33 -6.75 -2.69 -16.49
CA VAL A 33 -6.85 -3.10 -15.09
C VAL A 33 -7.61 -4.41 -14.99
N GLY A 34 -6.97 -5.46 -14.50
CA GLY A 34 -7.66 -6.71 -14.15
C GLY A 34 -8.49 -6.51 -12.89
N ILE A 35 -9.81 -6.64 -12.99
CA ILE A 35 -10.77 -6.49 -11.88
C ILE A 35 -11.24 -7.85 -11.36
N ILE A 36 -11.38 -8.83 -12.27
CA ILE A 36 -11.78 -10.18 -11.90
C ILE A 36 -10.84 -11.13 -12.63
N PHE A 37 -10.00 -11.84 -11.89
CA PHE A 37 -9.01 -12.77 -12.44
C PHE A 37 -8.60 -13.80 -11.37
N GLY A 38 -8.15 -14.98 -11.80
CA GLY A 38 -7.56 -15.98 -10.89
C GLY A 38 -8.53 -16.69 -9.93
N SER A 39 -9.86 -16.51 -10.05
CA SER A 39 -10.85 -17.20 -9.22
C SER A 39 -11.43 -18.47 -9.87
N ASN A 40 -11.79 -19.45 -9.02
CA ASN A 40 -12.63 -20.59 -9.37
C ASN A 40 -13.99 -20.14 -9.97
N GLU A 41 -14.50 -20.93 -10.92
CA GLU A 41 -15.75 -20.78 -11.69
C GLU A 41 -16.63 -19.56 -11.34
N ILE A 42 -16.47 -18.48 -12.11
CA ILE A 42 -17.52 -17.47 -12.23
C ILE A 42 -18.42 -17.92 -13.38
N ASP A 43 -19.63 -18.36 -13.05
CA ASP A 43 -20.58 -18.90 -14.02
C ASP A 43 -21.04 -17.88 -15.05
N ASN A 44 -21.15 -16.61 -14.62
CA ASN A 44 -21.58 -15.52 -15.47
C ASN A 44 -21.17 -14.15 -14.96
N ILE A 45 -21.06 -13.20 -15.90
CA ILE A 45 -20.85 -11.77 -15.62
C ILE A 45 -22.02 -10.99 -16.19
N LYS A 46 -22.61 -10.14 -15.34
CA LYS A 46 -23.65 -9.21 -15.74
C LYS A 46 -23.04 -7.85 -16.03
N LEU A 47 -23.24 -7.37 -17.25
CA LEU A 47 -22.90 -6.02 -17.68
C LEU A 47 -24.17 -5.17 -17.79
N GLU A 48 -24.15 -3.98 -17.20
CA GLU A 48 -25.27 -3.03 -17.28
C GLU A 48 -24.77 -1.63 -17.65
N GLY A 49 -25.33 -1.04 -18.70
CA GLY A 49 -25.02 0.33 -19.08
C GLY A 49 -25.80 1.30 -18.22
N ASP A 50 -25.26 2.50 -18.03
CA ASP A 50 -26.01 3.62 -17.46
C ASP A 50 -27.20 4.02 -18.33
N SER A 51 -26.97 4.10 -19.64
CA SER A 51 -28.02 4.27 -20.65
C SER A 51 -27.99 3.12 -21.65
N LYS A 52 -26.79 2.77 -22.11
CA LYS A 52 -26.56 1.81 -23.19
C LYS A 52 -25.18 1.17 -23.06
N ILE A 53 -25.09 -0.09 -23.46
CA ILE A 53 -23.85 -0.80 -23.75
C ILE A 53 -23.79 -1.03 -25.25
N THR A 54 -22.64 -0.73 -25.84
CA THR A 54 -22.28 -1.06 -27.22
C THR A 54 -21.29 -2.21 -27.20
N ILE A 55 -21.61 -3.31 -27.90
CA ILE A 55 -20.66 -4.41 -28.12
C ILE A 55 -19.84 -4.09 -29.36
N VAL A 56 -18.52 -4.03 -29.21
CA VAL A 56 -17.59 -3.73 -30.30
C VAL A 56 -16.65 -4.91 -30.54
N LYS A 57 -16.59 -5.37 -31.80
CA LYS A 57 -15.65 -6.39 -32.27
C LYS A 57 -14.76 -5.79 -33.35
N ASP A 58 -13.44 -5.78 -33.11
CA ASP A 58 -12.45 -5.28 -34.07
C ASP A 58 -12.81 -3.89 -34.64
N GLY A 59 -13.35 -3.01 -33.78
CA GLY A 59 -13.78 -1.65 -34.13
C GLY A 59 -15.19 -1.52 -34.70
N ASN A 60 -15.89 -2.62 -34.99
CA ASN A 60 -17.25 -2.62 -35.53
C ASN A 60 -18.29 -2.87 -34.44
N ILE A 61 -19.38 -2.11 -34.47
CA ILE A 61 -20.53 -2.32 -33.58
C ILE A 61 -21.25 -3.60 -33.99
N ILE A 62 -21.45 -4.50 -33.03
CA ILE A 62 -22.15 -5.77 -33.23
C ILE A 62 -23.60 -5.67 -32.75
N ASP A 63 -23.81 -5.14 -31.56
CA ASP A 63 -25.13 -5.01 -30.95
C ASP A 63 -25.12 -3.91 -29.89
N GLU A 64 -26.30 -3.44 -29.54
CA GLU A 64 -26.49 -2.36 -28.59
C GLU A 64 -27.69 -2.66 -27.69
N GLY A 65 -27.50 -2.53 -26.38
CA GLY A 65 -28.53 -2.89 -25.42
C GLY A 65 -28.22 -2.37 -24.02
N SER A 66 -29.17 -2.48 -23.10
CA SER A 66 -29.00 -1.97 -21.73
C SER A 66 -28.28 -2.96 -20.81
N ILE A 67 -28.43 -4.26 -21.05
CA ILE A 67 -27.90 -5.34 -20.20
C ILE A 67 -27.45 -6.50 -21.08
N PHE A 68 -26.23 -6.98 -20.81
CA PHE A 68 -25.69 -8.21 -21.38
C PHE A 68 -25.21 -9.15 -20.27
N ILE A 69 -25.36 -10.45 -20.50
CA ILE A 69 -24.88 -11.50 -19.60
C ILE A 69 -23.88 -12.33 -20.39
N LEU A 70 -22.65 -12.41 -19.87
CA LEU A 70 -21.59 -13.23 -20.44
C LEU A 70 -21.44 -14.51 -19.65
N LYS A 71 -21.32 -15.62 -20.36
CA LYS A 71 -21.11 -16.94 -19.75
C LYS A 71 -20.01 -17.68 -20.48
N LYS A 72 -19.26 -18.49 -19.72
CA LYS A 72 -18.41 -19.53 -20.30
C LYS A 72 -19.29 -20.51 -21.09
N ASP A 73 -18.85 -20.80 -22.31
CA ASP A 73 -19.43 -21.85 -23.14
C ASP A 73 -18.44 -23.04 -23.17
N THR A 74 -17.84 -23.34 -24.32
CA THR A 74 -16.96 -24.51 -24.51
C THR A 74 -15.55 -24.08 -24.89
N GLY A 75 -14.53 -24.79 -24.39
CA GLY A 75 -13.14 -24.51 -24.72
C GLY A 75 -12.71 -23.12 -24.24
N ASN A 76 -12.38 -22.21 -25.17
CA ASN A 76 -12.09 -20.79 -24.93
C ASN A 76 -13.27 -19.85 -25.27
N THR A 77 -14.42 -20.43 -25.62
CA THR A 77 -15.54 -19.66 -26.17
C THR A 77 -16.36 -19.01 -25.07
N LEU A 78 -16.86 -17.81 -25.34
CA LEU A 78 -17.83 -17.08 -24.52
C LEU A 78 -19.13 -16.90 -25.29
N LYS A 79 -20.24 -16.97 -24.55
CA LYS A 79 -21.57 -16.66 -25.04
C LYS A 79 -22.08 -15.39 -24.38
N VAL A 80 -22.64 -14.50 -25.19
CA VAL A 80 -23.26 -13.24 -24.76
C VAL A 80 -24.76 -13.33 -25.02
N THR A 81 -25.55 -13.09 -23.98
CA THR A 81 -27.01 -13.01 -24.08
C THR A 81 -27.51 -11.64 -23.64
N ASN A 82 -28.66 -11.21 -24.15
CA ASN A 82 -29.36 -10.04 -23.59
C ASN A 82 -30.12 -10.39 -22.30
N LYS A 83 -30.80 -9.41 -21.71
CA LYS A 83 -31.63 -9.59 -20.49
C LYS A 83 -32.74 -10.64 -20.60
N ASN A 84 -33.20 -10.95 -21.81
CA ASN A 84 -34.26 -11.94 -22.05
C ASN A 84 -33.69 -13.36 -22.26
N GLY A 85 -32.36 -13.52 -22.24
CA GLY A 85 -31.70 -14.80 -22.50
C GLY A 85 -31.48 -15.12 -23.98
N ASN A 86 -31.81 -14.20 -24.89
CA ASN A 86 -31.54 -14.40 -26.32
C ASN A 86 -30.04 -14.29 -26.56
N GLU A 87 -29.48 -15.25 -27.31
CA GLU A 87 -28.08 -15.21 -27.73
C GLU A 87 -27.85 -14.05 -28.72
N ILE A 88 -26.87 -13.22 -28.40
CA ILE A 88 -26.46 -12.07 -29.20
C ILE A 88 -25.21 -12.43 -29.98
N LEU A 89 -24.21 -13.00 -29.30
CA LEU A 89 -23.00 -13.47 -29.96
C LEU A 89 -22.34 -14.62 -29.21
N LYS A 90 -21.51 -15.36 -29.94
CA LYS A 90 -20.61 -16.39 -29.42
C LYS A 90 -19.25 -16.21 -30.07
N TYR A 91 -18.17 -16.16 -29.28
CA TYR A 91 -16.84 -15.81 -29.78
C TYR A 91 -15.72 -16.54 -29.04
N ASP A 92 -14.61 -16.79 -29.75
CA ASP A 92 -13.40 -17.40 -29.20
C ASP A 92 -12.47 -16.28 -28.73
N VAL A 93 -12.23 -16.18 -27.41
CA VAL A 93 -11.43 -15.09 -26.84
C VAL A 93 -9.98 -15.08 -27.32
N LYS A 94 -9.48 -16.19 -27.87
CA LYS A 94 -8.12 -16.25 -28.46
C LYS A 94 -8.05 -15.67 -29.88
N LYS A 95 -9.20 -15.52 -30.54
CA LYS A 95 -9.29 -15.07 -31.94
C LYS A 95 -9.93 -13.70 -32.05
N ASP A 96 -10.95 -13.46 -31.25
CA ASP A 96 -11.81 -12.29 -31.34
C ASP A 96 -11.55 -11.35 -30.17
N LYS A 97 -11.33 -10.06 -30.46
CA LYS A 97 -11.25 -9.02 -29.43
C LYS A 97 -12.60 -8.32 -29.32
N ILE A 98 -13.31 -8.61 -28.24
CA ILE A 98 -14.60 -8.00 -27.93
C ILE A 98 -14.43 -7.03 -26.77
N SER A 99 -15.01 -5.84 -26.92
CA SER A 99 -15.13 -4.87 -25.84
C SER A 99 -16.58 -4.44 -25.67
N PHE A 100 -16.93 -4.10 -24.44
CA PHE A 100 -18.24 -3.64 -24.03
C PHE A 100 -18.10 -2.22 -23.53
N LYS A 101 -18.69 -1.27 -24.24
CA LYS A 101 -18.55 0.15 -23.96
C LYS A 101 -19.85 0.71 -23.42
N GLY A 102 -19.81 1.25 -22.19
CA GLY A 102 -20.89 2.08 -21.67
C GLY A 102 -20.91 3.45 -22.34
N GLU A 103 -22.04 4.15 -22.31
CA GLU A 103 -22.11 5.52 -22.83
C GLU A 103 -21.29 6.48 -21.97
N LYS A 104 -21.47 6.38 -20.65
CA LYS A 104 -20.60 7.04 -19.66
C LYS A 104 -20.05 6.06 -18.63
N ILE A 105 -20.89 5.13 -18.19
CA ILE A 105 -20.57 4.16 -17.13
C ILE A 105 -21.05 2.79 -17.54
N ILE A 106 -20.27 1.76 -17.21
CA ILE A 106 -20.65 0.37 -17.32
C ILE A 106 -20.50 -0.31 -15.96
N LYS A 107 -21.52 -1.07 -15.55
CA LYS A 107 -21.49 -1.84 -14.32
C LYS A 107 -21.09 -3.28 -14.61
N VAL A 108 -20.15 -3.80 -13.83
CA VAL A 108 -19.79 -5.22 -13.80
C VAL A 108 -20.25 -5.77 -12.45
N ASN A 109 -21.23 -6.68 -12.47
CA ASN A 109 -21.84 -7.26 -11.26
C ASN A 109 -22.26 -6.18 -10.22
N GLY A 110 -22.79 -5.06 -10.69
CA GLY A 110 -23.26 -3.94 -9.87
C GLY A 110 -22.22 -2.86 -9.55
N GLN A 111 -20.92 -3.15 -9.69
CA GLN A 111 -19.86 -2.16 -9.48
C GLN A 111 -19.66 -1.32 -10.75
N SER A 112 -19.58 0.01 -10.61
CA SER A 112 -19.53 0.95 -11.74
C SER A 112 -18.09 1.24 -12.19
N TYR A 113 -17.88 1.32 -13.51
CA TYR A 113 -16.59 1.61 -14.14
C TYR A 113 -16.74 2.59 -15.30
N ARG A 114 -15.67 3.33 -15.58
CA ARG A 114 -15.51 4.14 -16.80
C ARG A 114 -14.90 3.31 -17.92
N GLY A 115 -14.88 3.86 -19.14
CA GLY A 115 -14.22 3.25 -20.28
C GLY A 115 -14.88 1.94 -20.73
N ASN A 116 -14.04 1.02 -21.17
CA ASN A 116 -14.45 -0.24 -21.77
C ASN A 116 -14.25 -1.40 -20.81
N ILE A 117 -15.10 -2.42 -20.92
CA ILE A 117 -14.86 -3.73 -20.33
C ILE A 117 -14.45 -4.70 -21.43
N ILE A 118 -13.34 -5.37 -21.22
CA ILE A 118 -12.86 -6.48 -22.05
C ILE A 118 -13.04 -7.75 -21.22
N VAL A 119 -13.54 -8.80 -21.86
CA VAL A 119 -13.71 -10.11 -21.24
C VAL A 119 -12.87 -11.12 -21.99
N ASP A 120 -12.01 -11.82 -21.25
CA ASP A 120 -11.05 -12.78 -21.77
C ASP A 120 -11.00 -14.04 -20.89
N ARG A 121 -10.15 -15.01 -21.22
CA ARG A 121 -9.95 -16.25 -20.46
C ARG A 121 -8.47 -16.62 -20.42
N TYR A 122 -7.75 -16.12 -19.42
CA TYR A 122 -6.34 -16.42 -19.19
C TYR A 122 -6.12 -17.59 -18.21
N TYR A 123 -4.90 -18.11 -18.16
CA TYR A 123 -4.45 -19.30 -17.42
C TYR A 123 -5.16 -19.54 -16.07
N ASN A 124 -5.76 -20.74 -15.89
CA ASN A 124 -6.54 -21.16 -14.71
C ASN A 124 -7.74 -20.26 -14.32
N SER A 125 -8.24 -19.43 -15.24
CA SER A 125 -9.43 -18.59 -15.02
C SER A 125 -10.53 -18.90 -16.05
N ASP A 126 -11.77 -18.98 -15.59
CA ASP A 126 -12.91 -19.16 -16.48
C ASP A 126 -13.35 -17.87 -17.16
N LEU A 127 -13.26 -16.75 -16.45
CA LEU A 127 -13.54 -15.40 -16.95
C LEU A 127 -12.52 -14.43 -16.33
N THR A 128 -11.80 -13.72 -17.19
CA THR A 128 -10.92 -12.61 -16.83
C THR A 128 -11.58 -11.30 -17.29
N ILE A 129 -11.88 -10.41 -16.35
CA ILE A 129 -12.52 -9.13 -16.63
C ILE A 129 -11.51 -8.01 -16.47
N ILE A 130 -11.34 -7.26 -17.55
CA ILE A 130 -10.36 -6.20 -17.68
C ILE A 130 -11.12 -4.90 -17.95
N ASN A 131 -10.83 -3.85 -17.19
CA ASN A 131 -11.28 -2.51 -17.49
C ASN A 131 -10.18 -1.73 -18.21
N GLU A 132 -10.50 -1.25 -19.40
CA GLU A 132 -9.63 -0.42 -20.23
C GLU A 132 -10.15 1.02 -20.25
N LEU A 133 -9.33 1.97 -19.80
CA LEU A 133 -9.71 3.37 -19.63
C LEU A 133 -8.48 4.29 -19.70
N GLU A 134 -8.71 5.59 -19.85
CA GLU A 134 -7.63 6.58 -19.81
C GLU A 134 -6.94 6.57 -18.44
N ILE A 135 -5.64 6.87 -18.40
CA ILE A 135 -4.85 6.80 -17.16
C ILE A 135 -5.39 7.74 -16.07
N ASP A 136 -5.82 8.96 -16.43
CA ASP A 136 -6.38 9.90 -15.46
C ASP A 136 -7.76 9.43 -14.96
N GLU A 137 -8.57 8.79 -15.82
CA GLU A 137 -9.84 8.18 -15.39
C GLU A 137 -9.62 6.99 -14.45
N TYR A 138 -8.54 6.23 -14.65
CA TYR A 138 -8.11 5.22 -13.68
C TYR A 138 -7.77 5.86 -12.34
N LEU A 139 -7.02 6.97 -12.34
CA LEU A 139 -6.65 7.67 -11.12
C LEU A 139 -7.86 8.22 -10.34
N TYR A 140 -8.98 8.55 -11.00
CA TYR A 140 -10.22 8.92 -10.29
C TYR A 140 -10.73 7.81 -9.36
N GLY A 141 -10.49 6.54 -9.71
CA GLY A 141 -10.82 5.39 -8.87
C GLY A 141 -9.74 4.98 -7.87
N VAL A 142 -8.52 5.51 -8.00
CA VAL A 142 -7.37 5.23 -7.10
C VAL A 142 -7.26 6.28 -6.01
N LEU A 143 -7.25 7.57 -6.37
CA LEU A 143 -6.92 8.64 -5.45
C LEU A 143 -7.83 8.68 -4.19
N PRO A 144 -9.16 8.49 -4.29
CA PRO A 144 -10.05 8.44 -3.13
C PRO A 144 -9.87 7.21 -2.23
N LYS A 145 -9.18 6.16 -2.71
CA LYS A 145 -8.80 4.98 -1.91
C LYS A 145 -7.53 5.21 -1.11
N GLU A 146 -6.70 6.16 -1.52
CA GLU A 146 -5.42 6.47 -0.88
C GLU A 146 -5.54 7.56 0.17
N ILE A 147 -6.26 8.64 -0.15
CA ILE A 147 -6.45 9.78 0.73
C ILE A 147 -7.91 10.25 0.72
N SER A 148 -8.34 10.89 1.81
CA SER A 148 -9.71 11.40 1.89
C SER A 148 -9.91 12.57 0.92
N GLY A 149 -11.01 12.55 0.17
CA GLY A 149 -11.38 13.61 -0.78
C GLY A 149 -11.47 15.02 -0.16
N SER A 150 -11.64 15.15 1.16
CA SER A 150 -11.70 16.44 1.87
C SER A 150 -10.35 17.07 2.17
N TRP A 151 -9.25 16.38 1.87
CA TRP A 151 -7.91 16.92 2.10
C TRP A 151 -7.61 18.14 1.21
N PRO A 152 -6.69 19.03 1.63
CA PRO A 152 -6.32 20.20 0.85
C PRO A 152 -5.96 19.87 -0.60
N MET A 153 -6.29 20.77 -1.52
CA MET A 153 -6.09 20.56 -2.96
C MET A 153 -4.62 20.24 -3.30
N GLU A 154 -3.67 20.92 -2.68
CA GLU A 154 -2.25 20.72 -2.96
C GLU A 154 -1.75 19.33 -2.50
N ALA A 155 -2.31 18.78 -1.43
CA ALA A 155 -2.06 17.38 -1.03
C ALA A 155 -2.69 16.38 -2.02
N GLN A 156 -3.91 16.68 -2.52
CA GLN A 156 -4.56 15.86 -3.55
C GLN A 156 -3.73 15.83 -4.84
N LYS A 157 -3.20 16.98 -5.27
CA LYS A 157 -2.35 17.10 -6.46
C LYS A 157 -1.02 16.35 -6.30
N ALA A 158 -0.35 16.50 -5.16
CA ALA A 158 0.89 15.78 -4.88
C ALA A 158 0.65 14.25 -4.93
N GLN A 159 -0.44 13.79 -4.31
CA GLN A 159 -0.81 12.38 -4.36
C GLN A 159 -1.22 11.92 -5.77
N ALA A 160 -1.89 12.77 -6.58
CA ALA A 160 -2.23 12.47 -7.97
C ALA A 160 -0.98 12.22 -8.83
N VAL A 161 0.01 13.11 -8.76
CA VAL A 161 1.28 12.96 -9.50
C VAL A 161 2.03 11.70 -9.03
N ALA A 162 2.15 11.49 -7.71
CA ALA A 162 2.81 10.31 -7.18
C ALA A 162 2.11 9.00 -7.61
N ALA A 163 0.77 8.97 -7.59
CA ALA A 163 -0.02 7.82 -8.04
C ALA A 163 0.13 7.58 -9.54
N ARG A 164 0.16 8.64 -10.37
CA ARG A 164 0.42 8.53 -11.82
C ARG A 164 1.79 7.92 -12.09
N ASN A 165 2.83 8.40 -11.41
CA ASN A 165 4.17 7.84 -11.49
C ASN A 165 4.21 6.35 -11.15
N PHE A 166 3.58 5.98 -10.04
CA PHE A 166 3.51 4.59 -9.62
C PHE A 166 2.78 3.72 -10.64
N THR A 167 1.69 4.23 -11.21
CA THR A 167 0.95 3.60 -12.31
C THR A 167 1.87 3.32 -13.49
N LEU A 168 2.59 4.34 -13.97
CA LEU A 168 3.50 4.24 -15.13
C LEU A 168 4.62 3.21 -14.92
N VAL A 169 5.24 3.19 -13.74
CA VAL A 169 6.32 2.22 -13.43
C VAL A 169 5.79 0.80 -13.31
N LYS A 170 4.53 0.62 -12.88
CA LYS A 170 3.89 -0.69 -12.74
C LYS A 170 3.25 -1.20 -14.02
N LEU A 171 3.19 -0.41 -15.09
CA LEU A 171 2.57 -0.84 -16.34
C LEU A 171 3.18 -2.15 -16.84
N GLY A 172 2.30 -3.08 -17.18
CA GLY A 172 2.67 -4.39 -17.70
C GLY A 172 3.15 -5.40 -16.66
N SER A 173 3.01 -5.13 -15.36
CA SER A 173 3.30 -6.08 -14.27
C SER A 173 2.54 -7.40 -14.44
N HIS A 174 1.39 -7.36 -15.13
CA HIS A 174 0.54 -8.52 -15.37
C HIS A 174 0.39 -8.88 -16.85
N ARG A 175 1.35 -8.52 -17.73
CA ARG A 175 1.28 -8.79 -19.18
C ARG A 175 0.97 -10.27 -19.51
N GLY A 176 1.47 -11.20 -18.70
CA GLY A 176 1.19 -12.64 -18.86
C GLY A 176 -0.28 -13.03 -18.64
N LEU A 177 -1.07 -12.16 -18.03
CA LEU A 177 -2.51 -12.29 -17.77
C LEU A 177 -3.38 -11.38 -18.66
N GLY A 178 -2.77 -10.68 -19.64
CA GLY A 178 -3.49 -9.85 -20.62
C GLY A 178 -3.84 -8.42 -20.16
N PHE A 179 -3.42 -8.01 -18.98
CA PHE A 179 -3.64 -6.66 -18.43
C PHE A 179 -2.37 -6.07 -17.81
N ASP A 180 -2.39 -4.78 -17.50
CA ASP A 180 -1.22 -4.06 -17.00
C ASP A 180 -1.13 -4.08 -15.48
N LEU A 181 -2.26 -3.82 -14.80
CA LEU A 181 -2.37 -3.57 -13.36
C LEU A 181 -3.49 -4.41 -12.73
N CYS A 182 -3.37 -4.78 -11.45
CA CYS A 182 -4.48 -5.32 -10.68
C CYS A 182 -5.14 -4.24 -9.79
N ASP A 183 -6.35 -4.51 -9.30
CA ASP A 183 -7.16 -3.61 -8.48
C ASP A 183 -6.89 -3.69 -6.96
N THR A 184 -5.84 -4.40 -6.56
CA THR A 184 -5.45 -4.62 -5.16
C THR A 184 -4.18 -3.88 -4.78
N THR A 185 -3.82 -3.95 -3.48
CA THR A 185 -2.60 -3.35 -2.92
C THR A 185 -1.28 -3.85 -3.53
N HIS A 186 -1.31 -4.92 -4.35
CA HIS A 186 -0.13 -5.35 -5.12
C HIS A 186 0.27 -4.31 -6.19
N CYS A 187 -0.73 -3.67 -6.81
CA CYS A 187 -0.56 -2.53 -7.69
C CYS A 187 -1.03 -1.28 -6.94
N GLN A 188 -2.28 -0.86 -7.12
CA GLN A 188 -2.94 0.18 -6.33
C GLN A 188 -4.41 -0.21 -6.19
N VAL A 189 -5.02 0.13 -5.06
CA VAL A 189 -6.44 -0.19 -4.84
C VAL A 189 -7.28 0.64 -5.80
N TYR A 190 -7.96 -0.02 -6.73
CA TYR A 190 -8.79 0.63 -7.75
C TYR A 190 -10.28 0.39 -7.45
N GLY A 191 -10.98 1.45 -7.07
CA GLY A 191 -12.39 1.36 -6.67
C GLY A 191 -13.41 1.56 -7.80
N GLY A 192 -12.97 1.75 -9.05
CA GLY A 192 -13.86 2.11 -10.16
C GLY A 192 -14.55 3.47 -9.97
N PHE A 193 -15.63 3.68 -10.72
CA PHE A 193 -16.39 4.94 -10.75
C PHE A 193 -17.11 5.25 -9.42
N SER A 194 -17.53 4.23 -8.67
CA SER A 194 -18.38 4.41 -7.48
C SER A 194 -17.69 5.17 -6.33
N VAL A 195 -16.36 5.29 -6.35
CA VAL A 195 -15.59 5.96 -5.30
C VAL A 195 -15.06 7.33 -5.70
N GLU A 196 -15.31 7.75 -6.94
CA GLU A 196 -14.83 9.03 -7.44
C GLU A 196 -15.30 10.18 -6.56
N ASN A 197 -14.42 11.17 -6.40
CA ASN A 197 -14.69 12.36 -5.61
C ASN A 197 -14.33 13.58 -6.45
N SER A 198 -15.20 14.58 -6.50
CA SER A 198 -15.01 15.75 -7.36
C SER A 198 -13.73 16.53 -7.06
N GLN A 199 -13.30 16.59 -5.79
CA GLN A 199 -12.07 17.27 -5.39
C GLN A 199 -10.83 16.48 -5.83
N SER A 200 -10.85 15.16 -5.67
CA SER A 200 -9.80 14.26 -6.17
C SER A 200 -9.71 14.30 -7.70
N ASN A 201 -10.85 14.23 -8.41
CA ASN A 201 -10.89 14.31 -9.87
C ASN A 201 -10.31 15.63 -10.37
N ARG A 202 -10.70 16.75 -9.73
CA ARG A 202 -10.14 18.07 -10.04
C ARG A 202 -8.63 18.14 -9.84
N ALA A 203 -8.08 17.52 -8.80
CA ALA A 203 -6.64 17.49 -8.57
C ALA A 203 -5.89 16.71 -9.67
N ILE A 204 -6.47 15.62 -10.15
CA ILE A 204 -5.94 14.82 -11.26
C ILE A 204 -5.99 15.62 -12.56
N ASP A 205 -7.11 16.28 -12.85
CA ASP A 205 -7.28 17.16 -14.01
C ASP A 205 -6.28 18.32 -14.01
N GLU A 206 -6.11 19.00 -12.87
CA GLU A 206 -5.17 20.13 -12.74
C GLU A 206 -3.71 19.70 -12.83
N THR A 207 -3.39 18.43 -12.61
CA THR A 207 -2.05 17.85 -12.74
C THR A 207 -1.92 16.92 -13.95
N LYS A 208 -2.80 17.10 -14.95
CA LYS A 208 -2.85 16.25 -16.14
C LYS A 208 -1.50 16.19 -16.85
N ASP A 209 -1.11 14.96 -17.19
CA ASP A 209 0.16 14.59 -17.82
C ASP A 209 1.43 14.87 -16.99
N GLN A 210 1.30 15.41 -15.77
CA GLN A 210 2.47 15.71 -14.94
C GLN A 210 3.03 14.45 -14.27
N THR A 211 4.35 14.29 -14.35
CA THR A 211 5.09 13.16 -13.77
C THR A 211 6.42 13.61 -13.16
N LEU A 212 6.89 12.89 -12.16
CA LEU A 212 8.22 13.04 -11.59
C LEU A 212 9.24 12.18 -12.31
N THR A 213 10.35 12.77 -12.75
CA THR A 213 11.39 12.04 -13.47
C THR A 213 12.76 12.19 -12.82
N TYR A 214 13.59 11.17 -13.04
CA TYR A 214 15.01 11.18 -12.74
C TYR A 214 15.75 10.61 -13.94
N ASN A 215 16.73 11.35 -14.48
CA ASN A 215 17.38 11.00 -15.75
C ASN A 215 16.38 10.78 -16.91
N ARG A 216 15.31 11.59 -16.97
CA ARG A 216 14.23 11.54 -17.98
C ARG A 216 13.35 10.28 -17.95
N GLU A 217 13.49 9.44 -16.93
CA GLU A 217 12.64 8.29 -16.71
C GLU A 217 11.69 8.53 -15.54
N PRO A 218 10.42 8.08 -15.59
CA PRO A 218 9.51 8.17 -14.46
C PRO A 218 10.08 7.48 -13.23
N ILE A 219 10.06 8.17 -12.09
CA ILE A 219 10.50 7.56 -10.83
C ILE A 219 9.43 6.63 -10.26
N SER A 220 9.86 5.63 -9.48
CA SER A 220 8.99 4.92 -8.55
C SER A 220 8.61 5.82 -7.37
N ALA A 221 7.56 6.63 -7.53
CA ALA A 221 7.09 7.57 -6.52
C ALA A 221 6.33 6.85 -5.40
N TYR A 222 7.06 6.13 -4.53
CA TYR A 222 6.47 5.45 -3.38
C TYR A 222 5.91 6.44 -2.37
N TYR A 223 4.75 6.14 -1.81
CA TYR A 223 4.11 6.93 -0.76
C TYR A 223 3.54 6.02 0.33
N HIS A 224 3.37 6.55 1.53
CA HIS A 224 2.89 5.81 2.69
C HIS A 224 2.08 6.72 3.62
N SER A 225 1.34 6.13 4.57
CA SER A 225 0.41 6.88 5.42
C SER A 225 1.11 7.94 6.28
N ASN A 226 1.97 7.53 7.21
CA ASN A 226 2.63 8.43 8.15
C ASN A 226 4.10 8.03 8.34
N SER A 227 5.04 8.97 8.24
CA SER A 227 6.47 8.64 8.39
C SER A 227 6.92 8.50 9.85
N GLY A 228 6.16 9.04 10.81
CA GLY A 228 6.52 9.07 12.23
C GLY A 228 7.66 10.04 12.55
N GLY A 229 7.89 11.02 11.68
CA GLY A 229 8.89 12.08 11.85
C GLY A 229 10.06 12.06 10.86
N LYS A 230 10.24 10.97 10.10
CA LYS A 230 11.36 10.82 9.15
C LYS A 230 11.07 9.73 8.13
N THR A 231 11.39 9.96 6.87
CA THR A 231 11.29 8.94 5.80
C THR A 231 12.54 8.04 5.75
N GLU A 232 12.59 7.08 4.84
CA GLU A 232 13.61 6.04 4.77
C GLU A 232 14.24 5.94 3.36
N ASN A 233 15.48 5.45 3.31
CA ASN A 233 16.19 5.10 2.09
C ASN A 233 15.70 3.76 1.51
N MET A 234 15.60 3.68 0.18
CA MET A 234 15.13 2.47 -0.53
C MET A 234 15.87 1.19 -0.12
N GLU A 235 17.19 1.28 0.05
CA GLU A 235 18.07 0.16 0.38
C GLU A 235 17.81 -0.47 1.76
N ASN A 236 17.22 0.30 2.68
CA ASN A 236 16.89 -0.17 4.02
C ASN A 236 15.55 -0.91 4.07
N VAL A 237 14.75 -0.86 2.99
CA VAL A 237 13.41 -1.46 2.93
C VAL A 237 13.32 -2.58 1.90
N TRP A 238 13.68 -2.32 0.63
CA TRP A 238 13.41 -3.26 -0.47
C TRP A 238 14.61 -3.53 -1.37
N SER A 239 15.03 -2.56 -2.18
CA SER A 239 15.93 -2.81 -3.33
C SER A 239 17.23 -2.02 -3.25
N ALA A 240 17.84 -1.69 -4.39
CA ALA A 240 19.10 -0.96 -4.44
C ALA A 240 18.90 0.53 -4.10
N LYS A 241 20.03 1.15 -3.78
CA LYS A 241 20.17 2.59 -3.55
C LYS A 241 19.67 3.39 -4.78
N VAL A 242 18.75 4.35 -4.59
CA VAL A 242 18.24 5.26 -5.66
C VAL A 242 18.19 6.72 -5.22
N GLU A 243 18.68 7.65 -6.05
CA GLU A 243 18.96 9.05 -5.65
C GLU A 243 17.72 9.89 -5.31
N TYR A 244 16.53 9.44 -5.68
CA TYR A 244 15.26 10.14 -5.48
C TYR A 244 14.40 9.59 -4.35
N ILE A 245 14.76 8.45 -3.73
CA ILE A 245 14.11 7.93 -2.51
C ILE A 245 15.14 7.96 -1.38
N ARG A 246 15.23 9.12 -0.74
CA ARG A 246 16.17 9.40 0.33
C ARG A 246 15.43 9.80 1.60
N SER A 247 16.00 9.41 2.73
CA SER A 247 15.52 9.80 4.05
C SER A 247 15.54 11.33 4.19
N VAL A 248 14.40 11.89 4.61
CA VAL A 248 14.23 13.29 4.95
C VAL A 248 13.56 13.37 6.33
N GLU A 249 13.96 14.35 7.14
CA GLU A 249 13.22 14.72 8.33
C GLU A 249 11.84 15.23 7.91
N ASP A 250 10.78 14.73 8.53
CA ASP A 250 9.40 15.00 8.19
C ASP A 250 8.62 15.40 9.46
N PRO A 251 8.85 16.61 9.97
CA PRO A 251 8.15 17.12 11.15
C PRO A 251 6.65 17.28 10.91
N TYR A 252 6.21 17.40 9.66
CA TYR A 252 4.82 17.59 9.26
C TYR A 252 3.94 16.35 9.51
N SER A 253 4.56 15.16 9.60
CA SER A 253 3.85 13.91 9.92
C SER A 253 3.51 13.72 11.41
N ILE A 254 4.12 14.51 12.30
CA ILE A 254 3.96 14.40 13.76
C ILE A 254 2.62 15.00 14.21
N GLY A 255 1.96 14.37 15.17
CA GLY A 255 0.64 14.77 15.67
C GLY A 255 -0.53 14.35 14.77
N ALA A 256 -0.24 13.72 13.63
CA ALA A 256 -1.23 13.13 12.76
C ALA A 256 -1.52 11.67 13.14
N PRO A 257 -2.68 11.10 12.75
CA PRO A 257 -3.01 9.72 13.06
C PRO A 257 -1.89 8.74 12.68
N ASN A 258 -1.58 7.84 13.62
CA ASN A 258 -0.56 6.79 13.48
C ASN A 258 0.88 7.32 13.36
N ASP A 259 1.16 8.55 13.82
CA ASP A 259 2.53 9.02 14.07
C ASP A 259 3.23 8.17 15.15
N SER A 260 2.45 7.54 16.03
CA SER A 260 2.83 6.61 17.08
C SER A 260 1.85 5.44 17.17
N TRP A 261 2.29 4.31 17.69
CA TRP A 261 1.46 3.13 17.92
C TRP A 261 2.09 2.20 18.95
N GLU A 262 1.24 1.41 19.60
CA GLU A 262 1.66 0.34 20.50
C GLU A 262 0.97 -0.97 20.13
N LYS A 263 1.69 -2.08 20.28
CA LYS A 263 1.15 -3.43 20.12
C LYS A 263 1.77 -4.35 21.15
N VAL A 264 0.91 -5.01 21.93
CA VAL A 264 1.31 -6.03 22.88
C VAL A 264 1.12 -7.40 22.25
N TYR A 265 2.11 -8.27 22.45
CA TYR A 265 2.05 -9.68 22.13
C TYR A 265 2.43 -10.50 23.35
N SER A 266 1.66 -11.55 23.62
CA SER A 266 2.09 -12.68 24.41
C SER A 266 3.12 -13.52 23.65
N LYS A 267 3.91 -14.31 24.38
CA LYS A 267 4.81 -15.31 23.82
C LYS A 267 4.09 -16.25 22.86
N ASN A 268 2.93 -16.77 23.27
CA ASN A 268 2.15 -17.72 22.45
C ASN A 268 1.69 -17.07 21.13
N GLU A 269 1.27 -15.80 21.14
CA GLU A 269 0.88 -15.11 19.90
C GLU A 269 2.07 -14.97 18.93
N ILE A 270 3.28 -14.71 19.44
CA ILE A 270 4.48 -14.66 18.59
C ILE A 270 4.78 -16.06 18.05
N GLU A 271 4.72 -17.09 18.88
CA GLU A 271 4.91 -18.48 18.45
C GLU A 271 3.91 -18.88 17.36
N ASP A 272 2.63 -18.53 17.52
CA ASP A 272 1.57 -18.79 16.54
C ASP A 272 1.82 -18.07 15.20
N ILE A 273 2.27 -16.81 15.24
CA ILE A 273 2.67 -16.05 14.05
C ILE A 273 3.81 -16.75 13.30
N LEU A 274 4.73 -17.38 14.04
CA LEU A 274 5.91 -18.06 13.51
C LEU A 274 5.66 -19.53 13.16
N ASN A 275 4.49 -20.10 13.50
CA ASN A 275 4.24 -21.54 13.51
C ASN A 275 4.17 -22.22 12.12
N ASN A 276 4.42 -21.49 11.02
CA ASN A 276 4.28 -22.03 9.67
C ASN A 276 5.44 -21.63 8.74
N GLY A 277 5.85 -22.61 7.92
CA GLY A 277 6.82 -22.42 6.85
C GLY A 277 8.24 -22.14 7.35
N GLU A 278 8.93 -21.24 6.67
CA GLU A 278 10.35 -20.92 6.87
C GLU A 278 10.66 -20.09 8.13
N ASN A 279 9.66 -19.73 8.94
CA ASN A 279 9.84 -18.90 10.13
C ASN A 279 9.67 -19.68 11.44
N TYR A 280 9.50 -21.00 11.39
CA TYR A 280 9.27 -21.84 12.57
C TYR A 280 10.53 -21.95 13.43
N VAL A 281 10.43 -21.52 14.70
CA VAL A 281 11.55 -21.55 15.66
C VAL A 281 11.31 -22.46 16.88
N GLY A 282 10.13 -23.08 16.97
CA GLY A 282 9.69 -23.79 18.17
C GLY A 282 9.28 -22.85 19.31
N GLU A 283 9.61 -23.21 20.54
CA GLU A 283 9.30 -22.42 21.73
C GLU A 283 10.18 -21.16 21.79
N LEU A 284 9.57 -19.98 21.82
CA LEU A 284 10.26 -18.70 21.81
C LEU A 284 11.15 -18.53 23.05
N LYS A 285 12.43 -18.27 22.82
CA LYS A 285 13.44 -17.99 23.86
C LYS A 285 13.84 -16.52 23.88
N SER A 286 13.91 -15.86 22.73
CA SER A 286 14.29 -14.44 22.66
C SER A 286 13.81 -13.77 21.37
N ILE A 287 13.54 -12.48 21.46
CA ILE A 287 13.30 -11.59 20.33
C ILE A 287 14.01 -10.26 20.59
N LYS A 288 14.90 -9.87 19.66
CA LYS A 288 15.79 -8.72 19.84
C LYS A 288 15.99 -7.97 18.54
N ILE A 289 16.09 -6.66 18.65
CA ILE A 289 16.46 -5.79 17.52
C ILE A 289 17.97 -5.92 17.32
N LYS A 290 18.38 -6.47 16.17
CA LYS A 290 19.78 -6.73 15.83
C LYS A 290 20.43 -5.51 15.20
N THR A 291 19.76 -4.93 14.20
CA THR A 291 20.29 -3.81 13.42
C THR A 291 19.20 -2.78 13.12
N ARG A 292 19.61 -1.50 13.06
CA ARG A 292 18.78 -0.38 12.63
C ARG A 292 19.43 0.36 11.45
N ALA A 293 18.59 0.93 10.60
CA ALA A 293 18.97 1.97 9.67
C ALA A 293 19.27 3.28 10.40
N GLU A 294 19.95 4.21 9.73
CA GLU A 294 20.20 5.57 10.22
C GLU A 294 18.91 6.34 10.56
N SER A 295 17.79 6.02 9.87
CA SER A 295 16.48 6.60 10.19
C SER A 295 15.95 6.16 11.57
N GLY A 296 16.51 5.10 12.16
CA GLY A 296 16.03 4.46 13.39
C GLY A 296 15.11 3.25 13.14
N ARG A 297 14.67 2.99 11.91
CA ARG A 297 13.90 1.79 11.53
C ARG A 297 14.72 0.51 11.72
N VAL A 298 14.08 -0.53 12.22
CA VAL A 298 14.64 -1.87 12.37
C VAL A 298 14.84 -2.48 10.99
N THR A 299 16.07 -2.87 10.67
CA THR A 299 16.42 -3.58 9.44
C THR A 299 16.59 -5.07 9.67
N GLU A 300 16.91 -5.48 10.90
CA GLU A 300 17.07 -6.89 11.28
C GLU A 300 16.48 -7.13 12.68
N LEU A 301 15.55 -8.08 12.76
CA LEU A 301 14.94 -8.56 13.99
C LEU A 301 15.33 -10.04 14.17
N GLU A 302 16.08 -10.32 15.23
CA GLU A 302 16.53 -11.66 15.59
C GLU A 302 15.50 -12.33 16.49
N ILE A 303 15.15 -13.56 16.16
CA ILE A 303 14.19 -14.38 16.91
C ILE A 303 14.82 -15.75 17.13
N ILE A 304 14.98 -16.13 18.39
CA ILE A 304 15.60 -17.39 18.82
C ILE A 304 14.54 -18.24 19.51
N GLY A 305 14.34 -19.45 19.02
CA GLY A 305 13.56 -20.49 19.70
C GLY A 305 14.39 -21.71 20.07
N ASP A 306 13.75 -22.77 20.59
CA ASP A 306 14.44 -24.00 20.97
C ASP A 306 14.78 -24.93 19.79
N LYS A 307 14.20 -24.68 18.61
CA LYS A 307 14.45 -25.47 17.39
C LYS A 307 15.32 -24.75 16.37
N ASP A 308 15.18 -23.43 16.25
CA ASP A 308 15.89 -22.65 15.25
C ASP A 308 16.11 -21.18 15.68
N GLU A 309 16.99 -20.49 14.95
CA GLU A 309 17.22 -19.06 15.02
C GLU A 309 16.98 -18.43 13.65
N ILE A 310 16.14 -17.40 13.61
CA ILE A 310 15.84 -16.67 12.37
C ILE A 310 16.15 -15.18 12.51
N ILE A 311 16.46 -14.56 11.37
CA ILE A 311 16.59 -13.11 11.25
C ILE A 311 15.56 -12.64 10.22
N LEU A 312 14.55 -11.92 10.70
CA LEU A 312 13.61 -11.23 9.83
C LEU A 312 14.22 -9.91 9.38
N GLN A 313 14.34 -9.74 8.06
CA GLN A 313 14.99 -8.57 7.47
C GLN A 313 13.97 -7.60 6.85
N LYS A 314 14.15 -6.31 7.13
CA LYS A 314 13.46 -5.18 6.49
C LYS A 314 11.93 -5.37 6.50
N ASP A 315 11.29 -5.28 5.34
CA ASP A 315 9.83 -5.42 5.19
C ASP A 315 9.30 -6.82 5.56
N LYS A 316 10.14 -7.87 5.56
CA LYS A 316 9.74 -9.22 6.01
C LYS A 316 9.24 -9.19 7.45
N ILE A 317 9.76 -8.30 8.29
CA ILE A 317 9.30 -8.11 9.67
C ILE A 317 7.80 -7.80 9.69
N ARG A 318 7.37 -6.78 8.94
CA ARG A 318 5.96 -6.38 8.88
C ARG A 318 5.10 -7.42 8.17
N LYS A 319 5.65 -8.07 7.13
CA LYS A 319 4.95 -9.13 6.41
C LYS A 319 4.59 -10.30 7.33
N VAL A 320 5.51 -10.72 8.20
CA VAL A 320 5.31 -11.84 9.13
C VAL A 320 4.32 -11.46 10.24
N PHE A 321 4.51 -10.31 10.90
CA PHE A 321 3.64 -9.89 12.01
C PHE A 321 2.29 -9.28 11.56
N GLY A 322 2.16 -8.98 10.26
CA GLY A 322 1.01 -8.32 9.65
C GLY A 322 1.14 -6.80 9.63
N TYR A 323 0.90 -6.20 8.45
CA TYR A 323 1.09 -4.76 8.19
C TYR A 323 0.22 -3.82 9.04
N ASN A 324 -0.87 -4.32 9.63
CA ASN A 324 -1.77 -3.58 10.52
C ASN A 324 -1.40 -3.72 12.01
N ASN A 325 -0.71 -4.80 12.39
CA ASN A 325 -0.29 -5.01 13.77
C ASN A 325 1.05 -4.31 14.04
N ILE A 326 2.00 -4.49 13.13
CA ILE A 326 3.26 -3.74 13.10
C ILE A 326 3.17 -2.72 11.97
N LYS A 327 2.70 -1.52 12.32
CA LYS A 327 2.39 -0.46 11.36
C LYS A 327 3.62 0.05 10.61
N SER A 328 4.81 -0.02 11.22
CA SER A 328 6.08 0.32 10.59
C SER A 328 7.22 -0.52 11.16
N THR A 329 8.40 -0.51 10.54
CA THR A 329 9.62 -1.07 11.16
C THR A 329 10.28 -0.11 12.15
N TRP A 330 9.69 1.06 12.41
CA TRP A 330 10.23 2.01 13.38
C TRP A 330 9.66 1.75 14.76
N PHE A 331 10.24 0.78 15.48
CA PHE A 331 9.78 0.45 16.83
C PHE A 331 10.92 0.09 17.78
N ASN A 332 10.58 0.04 19.06
CA ASN A 332 11.32 -0.57 20.14
C ASN A 332 10.51 -1.74 20.71
N ILE A 333 11.19 -2.72 21.29
CA ILE A 333 10.56 -3.83 22.02
C ILE A 333 10.94 -3.67 23.50
N LYS A 334 9.94 -3.77 24.38
CA LYS A 334 10.11 -3.93 25.81
C LYS A 334 9.60 -5.31 26.20
N HIS A 335 10.33 -6.03 27.05
CA HIS A 335 9.93 -7.35 27.56
C HIS A 335 9.50 -7.23 29.03
N ASP A 336 8.70 -8.17 29.55
CA ASP A 336 8.13 -8.13 30.92
C ASP A 336 9.17 -7.85 32.03
N GLY A 337 10.43 -8.28 31.87
CA GLY A 337 11.53 -7.94 32.79
C GLY A 337 11.97 -6.46 32.79
N ASP A 338 11.59 -5.69 31.77
CA ASP A 338 11.89 -4.27 31.57
C ASP A 338 10.66 -3.36 31.78
N MET A 339 9.48 -3.93 32.04
CA MET A 339 8.21 -3.19 32.07
C MET A 339 7.71 -2.93 33.50
N ASN A 340 8.02 -1.76 34.06
CA ASN A 340 7.25 -1.19 35.18
C ASN A 340 6.17 -0.25 34.60
N LYS A 341 4.87 -0.56 34.75
CA LYS A 341 3.76 0.11 34.04
C LYS A 341 2.94 1.05 34.95
N ILE A 342 2.65 2.28 34.50
CA ILE A 342 1.54 3.16 34.97
C ILE A 342 0.79 3.67 33.73
N ALA A 343 -0.54 3.66 33.75
CA ALA A 343 -1.39 4.45 32.86
C ALA A 343 -2.05 5.58 33.66
N LEU A 344 -1.87 6.83 33.23
CA LEU A 344 -2.65 7.97 33.74
C LEU A 344 -3.80 8.20 32.77
N GLN A 345 -5.03 8.01 33.24
CA GLN A 345 -6.22 8.39 32.48
C GLN A 345 -6.63 9.80 32.91
N GLN A 346 -6.24 10.80 32.11
CA GLN A 346 -6.91 12.11 32.09
C GLN A 346 -7.45 12.37 30.68
N PRO A 347 -8.50 13.19 30.50
CA PRO A 347 -9.33 13.15 29.29
C PRO A 347 -8.66 13.68 28.01
N TYR A 348 -7.39 14.10 28.04
CA TYR A 348 -6.79 14.83 26.91
C TYR A 348 -5.27 14.74 26.73
N GLU A 349 -4.56 13.75 27.28
CA GLU A 349 -3.17 13.46 26.90
C GLU A 349 -2.89 11.96 26.79
N ASP A 350 -2.01 11.58 25.85
CA ASP A 350 -1.50 10.22 25.72
C ASP A 350 -0.71 9.78 26.97
N PRO A 351 -0.83 8.51 27.38
CA PRO A 351 -0.17 8.00 28.58
C PRO A 351 1.37 8.06 28.48
N LYS A 352 2.02 8.60 29.53
CA LYS A 352 3.49 8.67 29.65
C LYS A 352 4.03 7.52 30.49
N ASN A 353 5.11 6.88 30.03
CA ASN A 353 5.82 5.82 30.75
C ASN A 353 6.64 6.38 31.94
N VAL A 354 6.49 5.84 33.15
CA VAL A 354 7.22 6.29 34.35
C VAL A 354 7.82 5.11 35.12
N ASN A 355 9.08 5.21 35.55
CA ASN A 355 9.75 4.18 36.37
C ASN A 355 9.33 4.28 37.86
N MET A 356 8.55 3.30 38.31
CA MET A 356 8.01 3.21 39.68
C MET A 356 9.06 3.14 40.79
N GLU A 357 10.28 2.66 40.54
CA GLU A 357 11.34 2.68 41.55
C GLU A 357 11.79 4.09 41.94
N LYS A 358 11.48 5.07 41.07
CA LYS A 358 11.84 6.48 41.20
C LYS A 358 10.61 7.40 41.35
N VAL A 359 9.43 6.85 41.63
CA VAL A 359 8.22 7.64 41.88
C VAL A 359 8.09 7.92 43.37
N TYR A 360 8.07 9.22 43.68
CA TYR A 360 7.88 9.72 45.03
C TYR A 360 6.69 10.69 45.06
N VAL A 361 5.88 10.60 46.11
CA VAL A 361 4.94 11.66 46.46
C VAL A 361 5.68 12.62 47.38
N ILE A 362 5.81 13.88 46.97
CA ILE A 362 6.44 14.94 47.75
C ILE A 362 5.34 15.86 48.28
N SER A 363 5.24 15.98 49.60
CA SER A 363 4.51 17.05 50.27
C SER A 363 5.48 18.02 50.96
N ASP A 364 4.95 19.12 51.46
CA ASP A 364 5.61 20.08 52.35
C ASP A 364 6.25 19.43 53.58
N GLU A 365 5.67 18.34 54.09
CA GLU A 365 6.15 17.64 55.28
C GLU A 365 7.06 16.44 54.99
N LYS A 366 6.87 15.72 53.87
CA LYS A 366 7.62 14.48 53.61
C LYS A 366 7.63 14.04 52.15
N THR A 367 8.65 13.24 51.83
CA THR A 367 8.73 12.49 50.58
C THR A 367 8.48 11.01 50.85
N VAL A 368 7.52 10.39 50.15
CA VAL A 368 7.14 8.98 50.34
C VAL A 368 7.23 8.22 49.03
N LYS A 369 7.93 7.08 49.04
CA LYS A 369 8.01 6.16 47.89
C LYS A 369 6.70 5.39 47.74
N VAL A 370 6.13 5.38 46.54
CA VAL A 370 4.90 4.62 46.24
C VAL A 370 5.24 3.14 46.15
N LYS A 371 4.48 2.28 46.85
CA LYS A 371 4.76 0.83 46.95
C LYS A 371 3.73 -0.03 46.23
N ASP A 372 2.43 0.17 46.47
CA ASP A 372 1.39 -0.79 46.04
C ASP A 372 0.14 -0.16 45.41
N GLU A 373 -0.44 0.89 46.00
CA GLU A 373 -1.65 1.55 45.46
C GLU A 373 -1.50 3.08 45.39
N LEU A 374 -2.01 3.70 44.33
CA LEU A 374 -2.04 5.15 44.15
C LEU A 374 -3.49 5.64 44.09
N TYR A 375 -3.81 6.63 44.92
CA TYR A 375 -5.10 7.32 44.93
C TYR A 375 -4.86 8.80 44.67
N ILE A 376 -5.66 9.40 43.78
CA ILE A 376 -5.64 10.84 43.54
C ILE A 376 -6.83 11.44 44.29
N TYR A 377 -6.55 12.45 45.12
CA TYR A 377 -7.54 13.18 45.90
C TYR A 377 -7.48 14.65 45.53
N ASN A 378 -8.58 15.20 45.03
CA ASN A 378 -8.65 16.61 44.61
C ASN A 378 -9.42 17.50 45.61
N GLY A 379 -9.61 17.04 46.85
CA GLY A 379 -10.33 17.76 47.90
C GLY A 379 -11.83 17.48 47.96
N GLU A 380 -12.45 16.98 46.88
CA GLU A 380 -13.89 16.66 46.82
C GLU A 380 -14.16 15.19 46.52
N THR A 381 -13.28 14.52 45.78
CA THR A 381 -13.44 13.11 45.36
C THR A 381 -12.15 12.32 45.50
N LYS A 382 -12.29 11.02 45.80
CA LYS A 382 -11.19 10.04 45.86
C LYS A 382 -11.31 9.10 44.66
N GLY A 383 -10.36 9.18 43.73
CA GLY A 383 -10.24 8.24 42.61
C GLY A 383 -9.15 7.19 42.88
N LYS A 384 -9.48 5.91 42.71
CA LYS A 384 -8.48 4.83 42.68
C LYS A 384 -7.85 4.81 41.28
N VAL A 385 -6.53 4.80 41.19
CA VAL A 385 -5.84 4.51 39.94
C VAL A 385 -5.84 2.98 39.79
N ASP A 386 -6.68 2.45 38.89
CA ASP A 386 -6.67 1.03 38.57
C ASP A 386 -5.49 0.72 37.65
N PHE A 387 -4.55 -0.07 38.17
CA PHE A 387 -3.47 -0.63 37.38
C PHE A 387 -4.04 -1.75 36.50
N GLN A 388 -4.38 -1.45 35.25
CA GLN A 388 -4.65 -2.51 34.29
C GLN A 388 -3.33 -3.18 33.92
N ASN A 389 -3.16 -4.43 34.36
CA ASN A 389 -2.15 -5.33 33.81
C ASN A 389 -2.48 -5.53 32.33
N VAL A 390 -1.78 -4.83 31.44
CA VAL A 390 -1.73 -5.22 30.04
C VAL A 390 -0.92 -6.51 29.98
N SER A 391 -1.60 -7.66 30.03
CA SER A 391 -0.97 -8.98 29.98
C SER A 391 -0.37 -9.21 28.61
N GLY A 392 0.95 -9.37 28.55
CA GLY A 392 1.68 -9.78 27.35
C GLY A 392 3.16 -9.53 27.52
N ASP A 393 3.96 -10.52 27.12
CA ASP A 393 5.39 -10.59 27.41
C ASP A 393 6.19 -9.53 26.64
N TYR A 394 5.69 -9.05 25.49
CA TYR A 394 6.40 -8.13 24.60
C TYR A 394 5.54 -6.93 24.19
N LEU A 395 5.98 -5.73 24.56
CA LEU A 395 5.40 -4.45 24.12
C LEU A 395 6.25 -3.85 23.00
N PHE A 396 5.65 -3.72 21.83
CA PHE A 396 6.19 -2.99 20.69
C PHE A 396 5.68 -1.56 20.75
N VAL A 397 6.58 -0.59 20.84
CA VAL A 397 6.28 0.85 20.77
C VAL A 397 6.90 1.40 19.51
N GLY A 398 6.07 1.84 18.58
CA GLY A 398 6.53 2.30 17.28
C GLY A 398 5.98 3.65 16.84
N ARG A 399 6.48 4.09 15.69
CA ARG A 399 6.18 5.37 15.06
C ARG A 399 5.87 5.22 13.59
N GLY A 400 4.96 6.04 13.08
CA GLY A 400 4.54 6.04 11.68
C GLY A 400 3.77 4.79 11.27
N TRP A 401 3.23 4.83 10.06
CA TRP A 401 2.54 3.74 9.39
C TRP A 401 2.91 3.66 7.92
N GLY A 402 3.47 2.52 7.54
CA GLY A 402 3.84 2.16 6.19
C GLY A 402 5.33 1.87 6.08
N HIS A 403 5.81 1.75 4.84
CA HIS A 403 7.20 1.41 4.55
C HIS A 403 8.17 2.59 4.77
N GLY A 404 7.67 3.83 4.87
CA GLY A 404 8.51 5.00 5.14
C GLY A 404 9.24 5.58 3.92
N LEU A 405 9.03 5.01 2.72
CA LEU A 405 9.68 5.46 1.49
C LEU A 405 8.89 6.59 0.83
N GLY A 406 9.62 7.59 0.32
CA GLY A 406 9.07 8.71 -0.42
C GLY A 406 8.04 9.51 0.39
N MET A 407 6.91 9.85 -0.20
CA MET A 407 5.98 10.82 0.36
C MET A 407 5.15 10.26 1.53
N SER A 408 5.15 10.96 2.67
CA SER A 408 4.16 10.74 3.72
C SER A 408 2.85 11.45 3.36
N GLN A 409 1.74 10.72 3.33
CA GLN A 409 0.42 11.27 3.05
C GLN A 409 0.00 12.30 4.10
N TRP A 410 0.13 11.97 5.39
CA TRP A 410 -0.17 12.90 6.47
C TRP A 410 0.77 14.11 6.50
N GLY A 411 2.06 13.90 6.22
CA GLY A 411 3.01 15.01 6.08
C GLY A 411 2.66 15.93 4.90
N ALA A 412 2.31 15.38 3.73
CA ALA A 412 1.84 16.14 2.58
C ALA A 412 0.56 16.94 2.87
N LYS A 413 -0.40 16.35 3.59
CA LYS A 413 -1.61 17.05 4.06
C LYS A 413 -1.24 18.26 4.92
N LYS A 414 -0.38 18.06 5.92
CA LYS A 414 0.01 19.12 6.84
C LYS A 414 0.82 20.23 6.16
N MET A 415 1.72 19.88 5.24
CA MET A 415 2.40 20.87 4.39
C MET A 415 1.38 21.67 3.56
N ALA A 416 0.41 21.03 2.92
CA ALA A 416 -0.63 21.75 2.18
C ALA A 416 -1.48 22.68 3.08
N GLU A 417 -1.77 22.28 4.32
CA GLU A 417 -2.45 23.14 5.31
C GLU A 417 -1.60 24.35 5.73
N GLU A 418 -0.28 24.24 5.65
CA GLU A 418 0.66 25.33 5.92
C GLU A 418 0.96 26.21 4.68
N GLY A 419 0.29 25.93 3.55
CA GLY A 419 0.34 26.75 2.35
C GLY A 419 1.39 26.35 1.32
N PHE A 420 2.06 25.21 1.50
CA PHE A 420 2.98 24.67 0.49
C PHE A 420 2.21 24.18 -0.74
N SER A 421 2.74 24.49 -1.92
CA SER A 421 2.26 23.98 -3.21
C SER A 421 2.55 22.49 -3.38
N TYR A 422 1.81 21.82 -4.28
CA TYR A 422 2.07 20.40 -4.55
C TYR A 422 3.47 20.16 -5.12
N GLU A 423 4.04 21.09 -5.89
CA GLU A 423 5.41 21.01 -6.36
C GLU A 423 6.41 21.03 -5.20
N GLU A 424 6.24 21.94 -4.24
CA GLU A 424 7.10 22.00 -3.04
C GLU A 424 6.99 20.73 -2.19
N ILE A 425 5.78 20.19 -2.04
CA ILE A 425 5.53 18.92 -1.34
C ILE A 425 6.28 17.78 -2.06
N LEU A 426 6.14 17.66 -3.38
CA LEU A 426 6.80 16.60 -4.14
C LEU A 426 8.33 16.73 -4.07
N MET A 427 8.87 17.94 -4.23
CA MET A 427 10.31 18.19 -4.18
C MET A 427 10.91 17.99 -2.79
N PHE A 428 10.12 18.15 -1.73
CA PHE A 428 10.53 17.83 -0.36
C PHE A 428 10.79 16.32 -0.19
N TYR A 429 9.88 15.46 -0.68
CA TYR A 429 9.97 14.01 -0.51
C TYR A 429 10.81 13.29 -1.58
N TYR A 430 10.79 13.77 -2.82
CA TYR A 430 11.46 13.16 -3.97
C TYR A 430 12.61 14.04 -4.47
N LYS A 431 13.67 14.11 -3.68
CA LYS A 431 14.84 14.95 -4.00
C LYS A 431 15.47 14.56 -5.34
N ASN A 432 16.11 15.53 -5.99
CA ASN A 432 16.83 15.36 -7.27
C ASN A 432 15.93 14.95 -8.45
N THR A 433 14.61 15.14 -8.35
CA THR A 433 13.68 14.84 -9.44
C THR A 433 13.24 16.11 -10.14
N LEU A 434 12.67 15.94 -11.33
CA LEU A 434 12.04 17.02 -12.09
C LEU A 434 10.55 16.72 -12.22
N LEU A 435 9.73 17.75 -12.09
CA LEU A 435 8.32 17.67 -12.47
C LEU A 435 8.20 18.04 -13.95
N GLU A 436 7.80 17.09 -14.78
CA GLU A 436 7.71 17.23 -16.24
C GLU A 436 6.28 16.95 -16.71
N ARG A 437 5.96 17.45 -17.92
CA ARG A 437 4.69 17.25 -18.59
C ARG A 437 4.88 16.63 -19.97
#